data_AF-A0A531MSD7-F1
#
_entry.id   AF-A0A531MSD7-F1
#
_cell.length_a   1.000
_cell.length_b   1.000
_cell.length_c   1.000
_cell.angle_alpha   90.00
_cell.angle_beta   90.00
_cell.angle_gamma   90.00
#
_symmetry.space_group_name_H-M   'P 1'
#
loop_
_entity.id
_entity.type
_entity.pdbx_description
1 polymer ?
#
loop_
_entity_poly.entity_id
_entity_poly.type
_entity_poly.pdbx_seq_one_letter_code
_entity_poly.pdbx_strand_id
1 'polypeptide(L)'
;MVSTIDDASLEGEWLAAGPIRPGMRPRFADDIFRVGNIAGESHPIIAEGISMALQSSWLLAGELARFEQWDRTARIAVGKRYSRAWSRQFATRIHAAALLARIAVLPNSNTAMKAFVGWFPNSLTLGARLSGKTKALPALSHP
;
A
#
# COMPACT_ATOMS: atom_id res chain seq x y z
N MET A 1 -21.18 -24.92 1.82
CA MET A 1 -20.35 -23.70 1.83
C MET A 1 -20.40 -23.18 3.25
N VAL A 2 -19.39 -23.49 4.08
CA VAL A 2 -19.40 -23.14 5.51
C VAL A 2 -19.01 -21.68 5.62
N SER A 3 -19.94 -20.85 6.09
CA SER A 3 -19.69 -19.47 6.52
C SER A 3 -18.81 -19.53 7.76
N THR A 4 -17.58 -19.02 7.68
CA THR A 4 -16.56 -19.09 8.74
C THR A 4 -16.88 -18.20 9.97
N ILE A 5 -18.12 -17.67 10.06
CA ILE A 5 -18.50 -16.64 11.04
C ILE A 5 -19.77 -17.03 11.83
N ASP A 6 -20.41 -18.16 11.54
CA ASP A 6 -21.73 -18.48 12.13
C ASP A 6 -21.75 -18.59 13.67
N ASP A 7 -20.59 -18.86 14.31
CA ASP A 7 -20.44 -18.95 15.78
C ASP A 7 -19.54 -17.84 16.40
N ALA A 8 -19.25 -16.76 15.67
CA ALA A 8 -18.43 -15.67 16.22
C ALA A 8 -19.25 -14.80 17.18
N SER A 9 -18.84 -14.70 18.45
CA SER A 9 -19.38 -13.73 19.42
C SER A 9 -18.37 -12.60 19.66
N LEU A 10 -18.87 -11.37 19.77
CA LEU A 10 -18.05 -10.17 19.92
C LEU A 10 -17.58 -10.05 21.38
N GLU A 11 -16.28 -10.20 21.64
CA GLU A 11 -15.67 -9.86 22.93
C GLU A 11 -14.93 -8.52 22.83
N GLY A 12 -15.48 -7.46 23.44
CA GLY A 12 -14.81 -6.16 23.61
C GLY A 12 -15.02 -5.12 22.49
N GLU A 13 -14.23 -4.04 22.57
CA GLU A 13 -14.42 -2.80 21.80
C GLU A 13 -13.94 -2.93 20.34
N TRP A 14 -14.91 -3.04 19.42
CA TRP A 14 -14.81 -2.91 17.96
C TRP A 14 -14.18 -4.08 17.17
N LEU A 15 -15.06 -4.88 16.57
CA LEU A 15 -14.74 -5.72 15.41
C LEU A 15 -15.20 -5.01 14.14
N ALA A 16 -14.27 -4.72 13.22
CA ALA A 16 -14.61 -4.28 11.87
C ALA A 16 -14.19 -5.35 10.88
N ALA A 17 -15.16 -5.92 10.17
CA ALA A 17 -14.94 -6.85 9.08
C ALA A 17 -15.56 -6.28 7.79
N GLY A 18 -14.79 -6.29 6.70
CA GLY A 18 -15.25 -5.78 5.42
C GLY A 18 -14.42 -6.35 4.28
N PRO A 19 -15.00 -6.46 3.06
CA PRO A 19 -14.27 -6.95 1.92
C PRO A 19 -13.18 -5.97 1.51
N ILE A 20 -11.95 -6.47 1.38
CA ILE A 20 -10.82 -5.72 0.80
C ILE A 20 -10.78 -5.89 -0.72
N ARG A 21 -10.28 -4.88 -1.44
CA ARG A 21 -10.03 -4.98 -2.89
C ARG A 21 -8.60 -4.54 -3.22
N PRO A 22 -7.58 -5.34 -2.85
CA PRO A 22 -6.18 -5.02 -3.12
C PRO A 22 -5.93 -4.78 -4.61
N GLY A 23 -5.13 -3.76 -4.92
CA GLY A 23 -4.82 -3.37 -6.29
C GLY A 23 -4.44 -1.91 -6.42
N MET A 24 -3.95 -1.56 -7.61
CA MET A 24 -3.58 -0.18 -7.96
C MET A 24 -4.69 0.43 -8.82
N ARG A 25 -5.08 1.68 -8.53
CA ARG A 25 -6.08 2.44 -9.28
C ARG A 25 -5.42 3.67 -9.91
N PRO A 26 -5.98 4.30 -10.95
CA PRO A 26 -5.42 5.54 -11.50
C PRO A 26 -5.22 6.57 -10.38
N ARG A 27 -4.04 7.19 -10.29
CA ARG A 27 -3.74 8.23 -9.27
C ARG A 27 -4.29 9.60 -9.67
N PHE A 28 -4.47 9.79 -10.96
CA PHE A 28 -5.10 10.95 -11.55
C PHE A 28 -5.96 10.48 -12.73
N ALA A 29 -7.24 10.82 -12.71
CA ALA A 29 -8.20 10.56 -13.78
C ALA A 29 -9.37 11.54 -13.60
N ASP A 30 -10.00 11.95 -14.70
CA ASP A 30 -11.20 12.80 -14.67
C ASP A 30 -10.97 14.11 -13.90
N ASP A 31 -9.77 14.69 -14.02
CA ASP A 31 -9.31 15.87 -13.27
C ASP A 31 -9.30 15.70 -11.73
N ILE A 32 -9.36 14.46 -11.22
CA ILE A 32 -9.35 14.14 -9.79
C ILE A 32 -8.06 13.43 -9.39
N PHE A 33 -7.38 13.95 -8.37
CA PHE A 33 -6.26 13.29 -7.70
C PHE A 33 -6.77 12.32 -6.62
N ARG A 34 -6.17 11.12 -6.56
CA ARG A 34 -6.55 10.06 -5.63
C ARG A 34 -5.37 9.73 -4.71
N VAL A 35 -5.64 9.57 -3.41
CA VAL A 35 -4.67 9.21 -2.34
C VAL A 35 -5.21 8.08 -1.47
N GLY A 36 -4.37 7.40 -0.70
CA GLY A 36 -4.78 6.27 0.15
C GLY A 36 -5.49 5.15 -0.63
N ASN A 37 -6.49 4.52 0.00
CA ASN A 37 -7.15 3.33 -0.55
C ASN A 37 -7.81 3.60 -1.93
N ILE A 38 -8.24 4.85 -2.19
CA ILE A 38 -8.79 5.22 -3.51
C ILE A 38 -7.73 5.23 -4.62
N ALA A 39 -6.46 5.47 -4.29
CA ALA A 39 -5.32 5.38 -5.20
C ALA A 39 -4.82 3.94 -5.35
N GLY A 40 -4.91 3.16 -4.28
CA GLY A 40 -4.55 1.75 -4.28
C GLY A 40 -4.61 1.18 -2.87
N GLU A 41 -4.91 -0.11 -2.80
CA GLU A 41 -5.07 -0.86 -1.56
C GLU A 41 -4.06 -2.02 -1.57
N SER A 42 -3.32 -2.20 -0.49
CA SER A 42 -2.45 -3.36 -0.29
C SER A 42 -3.18 -4.44 0.50
N HIS A 43 -2.72 -5.68 0.39
CA HIS A 43 -3.25 -6.73 1.26
C HIS A 43 -2.83 -6.45 2.73
N PRO A 44 -3.74 -6.55 3.73
CA PRO A 44 -3.45 -6.21 5.13
C PRO A 44 -2.30 -6.99 5.78
N ILE A 45 -1.87 -8.10 5.17
CA ILE A 45 -0.74 -8.93 5.63
C ILE A 45 0.58 -8.15 5.83
N ILE A 46 0.74 -6.99 5.19
CA ILE A 46 1.91 -6.12 5.39
C ILE A 46 1.66 -4.90 6.29
N ALA A 47 0.43 -4.69 6.77
CA ALA A 47 0.05 -3.59 7.68
C ALA A 47 0.43 -2.16 7.20
N GLU A 48 0.40 -1.89 5.90
CA GLU A 48 0.86 -0.62 5.31
C GLU A 48 -0.27 0.39 5.00
N GLY A 49 -1.55 0.08 5.24
CA GLY A 49 -2.68 0.89 4.78
C GLY A 49 -2.59 2.39 5.15
N ILE A 50 -2.43 2.68 6.44
CA ILE A 50 -2.32 4.06 6.95
C ILE A 50 -1.04 4.74 6.43
N SER A 51 0.09 4.03 6.45
CA SER A 51 1.37 4.55 5.95
C SER A 51 1.28 4.93 4.48
N MET A 52 0.64 4.11 3.65
CA MET A 52 0.41 4.39 2.24
C MET A 52 -0.50 5.60 2.05
N ALA A 53 -1.56 5.75 2.85
CA ALA A 53 -2.42 6.92 2.81
C ALA A 53 -1.63 8.20 3.07
N LEU A 54 -0.92 8.27 4.20
CA LEU A 54 -0.12 9.44 4.59
C LEU A 54 0.97 9.77 3.55
N GLN A 55 1.75 8.77 3.15
CA GLN A 55 2.83 8.98 2.17
C GLN A 55 2.30 9.37 0.79
N SER A 56 1.16 8.83 0.35
CA SER A 56 0.56 9.23 -0.92
C SER A 56 0.06 10.68 -0.91
N SER A 57 -0.54 11.12 0.20
CA SER A 57 -0.95 12.52 0.40
C SER A 57 0.26 13.45 0.41
N TRP A 58 1.34 13.06 1.10
CA TRP A 58 2.60 13.81 1.11
C TRP A 58 3.18 13.97 -0.31
N LEU A 59 3.25 12.87 -1.07
CA LEU A 59 3.77 12.91 -2.45
C LEU A 59 2.92 13.81 -3.35
N LEU A 60 1.59 13.75 -3.23
CA LEU A 60 0.71 14.62 -4.00
C LEU A 60 0.91 16.08 -3.61
N ALA A 61 0.88 16.41 -2.31
CA ALA A 61 1.08 17.77 -1.81
C ALA A 61 2.40 18.36 -2.31
N GLY A 62 3.47 17.57 -2.29
CA GLY A 62 4.78 18.01 -2.78
C GLY A 62 4.83 18.26 -4.29
N GLU A 63 4.03 17.57 -5.10
CA GLU A 63 3.92 17.85 -6.54
C GLU A 63 2.99 19.05 -6.83
N LEU A 64 1.90 19.21 -6.05
CA LEU A 64 1.02 20.37 -6.13
C LEU A 64 1.78 21.66 -5.80
N ALA A 65 2.60 21.66 -4.75
CA ALA A 65 3.32 22.85 -4.27
C ALA A 65 4.36 23.41 -5.28
N ARG A 66 4.63 22.72 -6.39
CA ARG A 66 5.60 23.15 -7.41
C ARG A 66 5.02 24.13 -8.43
N PHE A 67 3.72 24.41 -8.35
CA PHE A 67 3.00 25.25 -9.29
C PHE A 67 2.30 26.38 -8.53
N GLU A 68 2.66 27.62 -8.86
CA GLU A 68 1.99 28.81 -8.32
C GLU A 68 0.69 29.11 -9.06
N GLN A 69 0.67 28.88 -10.38
CA GLN A 69 -0.50 29.05 -11.23
C GLN A 69 -1.10 27.70 -11.61
N TRP A 70 -2.42 27.60 -11.49
CA TRP A 70 -3.17 26.36 -11.70
C TRP A 70 -4.03 26.42 -12.95
N ASP A 71 -3.53 25.83 -14.03
CA ASP A 71 -4.28 25.59 -15.26
C ASP A 71 -4.45 24.09 -15.53
N ARG A 72 -5.05 23.74 -16.67
CA ARG A 72 -5.22 22.33 -17.07
C ARG A 72 -3.89 21.65 -17.34
N THR A 73 -2.92 22.39 -17.89
CA THR A 73 -1.59 21.88 -18.21
C THR A 73 -0.83 21.47 -16.96
N ALA A 74 -0.84 22.34 -15.93
CA ALA A 74 -0.27 22.10 -14.61
C ALA A 74 -0.89 20.87 -13.95
N ARG A 75 -2.23 20.74 -13.97
CA ARG A 75 -2.93 19.57 -13.41
C ARG A 75 -2.50 18.26 -14.07
N ILE A 76 -2.44 18.22 -15.40
CA ILE A 76 -1.99 17.03 -16.14
C ILE A 76 -0.51 16.71 -15.83
N ALA A 77 0.35 17.74 -15.76
CA ALA A 77 1.76 17.56 -15.42
C ALA A 77 1.94 16.98 -14.02
N VAL A 78 1.24 17.53 -13.01
CA VAL A 78 1.23 17.01 -11.65
C VAL A 78 0.68 15.59 -11.62
N GLY A 79 -0.42 15.32 -12.32
CA GLY A 79 -1.01 13.98 -12.39
C GLY A 79 -0.04 12.92 -12.88
N LYS A 80 0.73 13.22 -13.94
CA LYS A 80 1.78 12.32 -14.45
C LYS A 80 2.92 12.13 -13.44
N ARG A 81 3.40 13.22 -12.83
CA ARG A 81 4.53 13.21 -11.88
C ARG A 81 4.18 12.46 -10.61
N TYR A 82 3.05 12.79 -10.00
CA TYR A 82 2.50 12.10 -8.85
C TYR A 82 2.25 10.61 -9.14
N SER A 83 1.63 10.27 -10.29
CA SER A 83 1.40 8.86 -10.66
C SER A 83 2.69 8.06 -10.74
N ARG A 84 3.76 8.65 -11.27
CA ARG A 84 5.10 8.03 -11.35
C ARG A 84 5.75 7.89 -9.98
N ALA A 85 5.69 8.95 -9.15
CA ALA A 85 6.23 8.94 -7.79
C ALA A 85 5.52 7.88 -6.92
N TRP A 86 4.20 7.84 -6.98
CA TRP A 86 3.36 6.85 -6.29
C TRP A 86 3.73 5.42 -6.70
N SER A 87 3.82 5.12 -8.01
CA SER A 87 4.18 3.78 -8.48
C SER A 87 5.56 3.35 -7.98
N ARG A 88 6.55 4.25 -8.04
CA ARG A 88 7.91 3.99 -7.53
C ARG A 88 7.94 3.74 -6.03
N GLN A 89 7.03 4.35 -5.28
CA GLN A 89 6.96 4.21 -3.84
C GLN A 89 6.25 2.92 -3.44
N PHE A 90 5.11 2.59 -4.06
CA PHE A 90 4.18 1.57 -3.52
C PHE A 90 4.00 0.30 -4.37
N ALA A 91 4.29 0.30 -5.67
CA ALA A 91 3.95 -0.83 -6.54
C ALA A 91 4.56 -2.16 -6.07
N THR A 92 5.85 -2.17 -5.74
CA THR A 92 6.55 -3.36 -5.23
C THR A 92 5.91 -3.90 -3.95
N ARG A 93 5.52 -3.01 -3.02
CA ARG A 93 4.89 -3.40 -1.75
C ARG A 93 3.52 -4.05 -1.98
N ILE A 94 2.72 -3.49 -2.88
CA ILE A 94 1.40 -4.03 -3.24
C ILE A 94 1.55 -5.41 -3.89
N HIS A 95 2.49 -5.58 -4.82
CA HIS A 95 2.74 -6.87 -5.46
C HIS A 95 3.28 -7.92 -4.48
N ALA A 96 4.21 -7.54 -3.60
CA ALA A 96 4.73 -8.43 -2.56
C ALA A 96 3.62 -8.87 -1.60
N ALA A 97 2.75 -7.95 -1.16
CA ALA A 97 1.60 -8.27 -0.31
C ALA A 97 0.65 -9.26 -1.00
N ALA A 98 0.37 -9.06 -2.29
CA ALA A 98 -0.47 -9.96 -3.07
C ALA A 98 0.16 -11.36 -3.22
N LEU A 99 1.48 -11.45 -3.43
CA LEU A 99 2.18 -12.73 -3.49
C LEU A 99 2.13 -13.47 -2.14
N LEU A 100 2.44 -12.77 -1.04
CA LEU A 100 2.37 -13.33 0.31
C LEU A 100 0.97 -13.81 0.65
N ALA A 101 -0.06 -13.04 0.31
CA ALA A 101 -1.46 -13.42 0.48
C ALA A 101 -1.80 -14.71 -0.27
N ARG A 102 -1.34 -14.85 -1.53
CA ARG A 102 -1.56 -16.07 -2.32
C ARG A 102 -0.87 -17.28 -1.70
N ILE A 103 0.36 -17.12 -1.21
CA ILE A 103 1.11 -18.21 -0.56
C ILE A 103 0.42 -18.65 0.74
N ALA A 104 -0.08 -17.69 1.53
CA ALA A 104 -0.74 -17.97 2.80
C ALA A 104 -1.99 -18.87 2.64
N VAL A 105 -2.70 -18.76 1.52
CA VAL A 105 -3.95 -19.49 1.24
C VAL A 105 -3.70 -20.90 0.64
N LEU A 106 -2.46 -21.26 0.29
CA LEU A 106 -2.15 -22.60 -0.26
C LEU A 106 -2.28 -23.70 0.81
N PRO A 107 -2.80 -24.90 0.48
CA PRO A 107 -2.75 -26.06 1.36
C PRO A 107 -1.29 -26.43 1.68
N ASN A 108 -1.00 -26.80 2.92
CA ASN A 108 0.36 -27.01 3.47
C ASN A 108 1.27 -25.76 3.48
N SER A 109 0.74 -24.56 3.30
CA SER A 109 1.49 -23.29 3.46
C SER A 109 2.18 -23.19 4.81
N ASN A 110 1.57 -23.71 5.89
CA ASN A 110 2.18 -23.78 7.21
C ASN A 110 3.49 -24.59 7.24
N THR A 111 3.59 -25.69 6.50
CA THR A 111 4.80 -26.53 6.44
C THR A 111 5.90 -25.85 5.63
N ALA A 112 5.54 -25.25 4.50
CA ALA A 112 6.46 -24.47 3.68
C ALA A 112 6.93 -23.19 4.39
N MET A 113 6.04 -22.50 5.11
CA MET A 113 6.36 -21.30 5.89
C MET A 113 7.26 -21.63 7.08
N LYS A 114 6.99 -22.73 7.80
CA LYS A 114 7.87 -23.25 8.85
C LYS A 114 9.26 -23.60 8.31
N ALA A 115 9.33 -24.26 7.15
CA ALA A 115 10.59 -24.60 6.50
C ALA A 115 11.37 -23.33 6.07
N PHE A 116 10.67 -22.34 5.49
CA PHE A 116 11.28 -21.09 5.04
C PHE A 116 11.80 -20.22 6.19
N VAL A 117 11.01 -20.05 7.25
CA VAL A 117 11.44 -19.33 8.46
C VAL A 117 12.60 -20.06 9.14
N GLY A 118 12.58 -21.40 9.14
CA GLY A 118 13.68 -22.23 9.65
C GLY A 118 14.97 -22.13 8.82
N TRP A 119 14.87 -22.01 7.50
CA TRP A 119 16.03 -21.87 6.60
C TRP A 119 16.57 -20.44 6.52
N PHE A 120 15.74 -19.44 6.83
CA PHE A 120 16.07 -18.03 6.66
C PHE A 120 15.60 -17.19 7.87
N PRO A 121 16.20 -17.35 9.06
CA PRO A 121 15.81 -16.63 10.28
C PRO A 121 15.96 -15.10 10.17
N ASN A 122 16.79 -14.61 9.24
CA ASN A 122 16.96 -13.18 8.94
C ASN A 122 15.92 -12.61 7.94
N SER A 123 14.95 -13.41 7.49
CA SER A 123 13.90 -12.99 6.56
C SER A 123 13.00 -11.88 7.13
N LEU A 124 12.74 -11.90 8.44
CA LEU A 124 12.01 -10.83 9.14
C LEU A 124 12.78 -9.50 9.12
N THR A 125 14.10 -9.55 9.27
CA THR A 125 14.99 -8.38 9.24
C THR A 125 15.08 -7.78 7.83
N LEU A 126 15.07 -8.61 6.79
CA LEU A 126 14.97 -8.16 5.39
C LEU A 126 13.57 -7.63 5.05
N GLY A 127 12.50 -8.23 5.58
CA GLY A 127 11.13 -7.75 5.45
C GLY A 127 10.93 -6.36 6.08
N ALA A 128 11.53 -6.12 7.25
CA ALA A 128 11.54 -4.81 7.89
C ALA A 128 12.27 -3.74 7.05
N ARG A 129 13.35 -4.11 6.37
CA ARG A 129 14.08 -3.23 5.42
C ARG A 129 13.29 -2.98 4.12
N LEU A 130 12.54 -3.98 3.63
CA LEU A 130 11.70 -3.90 2.42
C LEU A 130 10.34 -3.20 2.63
N SER A 131 9.81 -3.18 3.86
CA SER A 131 8.59 -2.44 4.24
C SER A 131 8.74 -0.91 4.03
N GLY A 132 9.96 -0.41 3.82
CA GLY A 132 10.16 0.98 3.38
C GLY A 132 9.99 2.01 4.50
N LYS A 133 9.89 1.58 5.76
CA LYS A 133 10.00 2.42 6.97
C LYS A 133 11.34 3.16 7.09
N THR A 134 12.31 2.82 6.25
CA THR A 134 13.64 3.44 6.17
C THR A 134 13.88 4.22 4.86
N LYS A 135 12.92 4.23 3.92
CA LYS A 135 13.09 4.93 2.65
C LYS A 135 12.74 6.40 2.85
N ALA A 136 13.75 7.27 2.84
CA ALA A 136 13.55 8.71 2.94
C ALA A 136 12.58 9.19 1.84
N LEU A 137 11.58 9.96 2.26
CA LEU A 137 10.78 10.74 1.31
C LEU A 137 11.74 11.70 0.58
N PRO A 138 11.58 11.93 -0.74
CA PRO A 138 12.34 12.97 -1.41
C PRO A 138 12.16 14.28 -0.64
N ALA A 139 13.26 14.89 -0.20
CA ALA A 139 13.20 16.20 0.40
C ALA A 139 12.61 17.19 -0.61
N LEU A 140 11.69 18.03 -0.15
CA LEU A 140 11.26 19.20 -0.89
C LEU A 140 12.48 20.12 -0.99
N SER A 141 13.21 20.05 -2.10
CA SER A 141 14.11 21.13 -2.48
C SER A 141 13.25 22.32 -2.85
N HIS A 142 13.06 23.21 -1.88
CA HIS A 142 12.57 24.56 -2.13
C HIS A 142 13.64 25.32 -2.95
N PRO A 143 13.27 26.04 -4.03
CA PRO A 143 14.06 27.15 -4.51
C PRO A 143 14.06 28.31 -3.50
#